data_AF-A0A1M6Z9F0-F1
#
_entry.id   AF-A0A1M6Z9F0-F1
#
_cell.length_a   1.000
_cell.length_b   1.000
_cell.length_c   1.000
_cell.angle_alpha   90.00
_cell.angle_beta   90.00
_cell.angle_gamma   90.00
#
_symmetry.space_group_name_H-M   'P 1'
#
loop_
_entity.id
_entity.type
_entity.pdbx_description
1 polymer ?
#
loop_
_entity_poly.entity_id
_entity_poly.type
_entity_poly.pdbx_seq_one_letter_code
_entity_poly.pdbx_strand_id
1 'polypeptide(L)'
;MSSLQIPVRPHVKKYLLVHLGEDYDLSMGDQFGIMLVLLLRRPLKDKRKESSMAEYTEKFSFGTDGYPAQKWGLRSFTTGTIYLFGKFVDEVMLKEMYGQVATNVANGQGLHDSINEWRAKYDFSDTDKSFDAVKKSYQRQRKEDRSRKVSARVSPLKAVKVVRRELLKLPIVVNGAPPRPTI
;
A
#
# COMPACT_ATOMS: atom_id res chain seq x y z
N MET A 1 21.12 -10.58 21.49
CA MET A 1 20.01 -9.91 20.79
C MET A 1 20.42 -8.50 20.43
N SER A 2 20.61 -8.25 19.15
CA SER A 2 20.84 -6.89 18.65
C SER A 2 19.48 -6.27 18.31
N SER A 3 19.03 -5.31 19.10
CA SER A 3 17.78 -4.58 18.87
C SER A 3 18.03 -3.24 18.20
N LEU A 4 17.21 -2.89 17.20
CA LEU A 4 17.20 -1.56 16.59
C LEU A 4 15.91 -0.82 16.92
N GLN A 5 15.97 0.50 16.82
CA GLN A 5 14.84 1.39 17.05
C GLN A 5 14.65 2.32 15.87
N ILE A 6 13.41 2.46 15.41
CA ILE A 6 13.03 3.44 14.39
C ILE A 6 12.06 4.47 14.98
N PRO A 7 12.31 5.78 14.80
CA PRO A 7 11.34 6.81 15.16
C PRO A 7 10.06 6.68 14.31
N VAL A 8 8.90 6.78 14.96
CA VAL A 8 7.58 6.64 14.33
C VAL A 8 6.61 7.65 14.94
N ARG A 9 5.50 7.90 14.24
CA ARG A 9 4.38 8.66 14.79
C ARG A 9 3.63 7.81 15.82
N PRO A 10 2.98 8.40 16.84
CA PRO A 10 2.30 7.64 17.89
C PRO A 10 1.29 6.61 17.39
N HIS A 11 0.43 7.00 16.44
CA HIS A 11 -0.57 6.11 15.86
C HIS A 11 0.04 4.95 15.06
N VAL A 12 1.22 5.18 14.45
CA VAL A 12 1.96 4.13 13.72
C VAL A 12 2.48 3.09 14.69
N LYS A 13 3.00 3.50 15.85
CA LYS A 13 3.46 2.57 16.90
C LYS A 13 2.31 1.69 17.39
N LYS A 14 1.17 2.29 17.74
CA LYS A 14 -0.03 1.55 18.17
C LYS A 14 -0.44 0.49 17.14
N TYR A 15 -0.48 0.87 15.86
CA TYR A 15 -0.80 -0.04 14.76
C TYR A 15 0.21 -1.20 14.63
N LEU A 16 1.51 -0.91 14.70
CA LEU A 16 2.57 -1.92 14.62
C LEU A 16 2.53 -2.88 15.80
N LEU A 17 2.32 -2.40 17.03
CA LEU A 17 2.25 -3.24 18.23
C LEU A 17 1.10 -4.25 18.16
N VAL A 18 -0.07 -3.86 17.64
CA VAL A 18 -1.20 -4.77 17.46
C VAL A 18 -0.90 -5.88 16.43
N HIS A 19 -0.09 -5.59 15.40
CA HIS A 19 0.19 -6.54 14.33
C HIS A 19 1.43 -7.41 14.55
N LEU A 20 2.45 -6.84 15.18
CA LEU A 20 3.79 -7.43 15.28
C LEU A 20 4.16 -7.83 16.70
N GLY A 21 3.46 -7.29 17.71
CA GLY A 21 3.82 -7.44 19.12
C GLY A 21 4.95 -6.49 19.55
N GLU A 22 5.30 -6.57 20.83
CA GLU A 22 6.39 -5.78 21.44
C GLU A 22 7.77 -6.35 21.10
N ASP A 23 7.88 -7.68 20.99
CA ASP A 23 9.11 -8.42 20.75
C ASP A 23 9.27 -8.82 19.28
N TYR A 24 8.93 -7.92 18.36
CA TYR A 24 8.99 -8.22 16.93
C TYR A 24 10.44 -8.41 16.47
N ASP A 25 10.71 -9.57 15.86
CA ASP A 25 11.97 -9.84 15.16
C ASP A 25 11.83 -9.61 13.66
N LEU A 26 12.85 -8.98 13.08
CA LEU A 26 12.88 -8.67 11.65
C LEU A 26 12.75 -9.93 10.80
N SER A 27 11.67 -10.00 10.03
CA SER A 27 11.32 -11.17 9.21
C SER A 27 11.12 -10.82 7.74
N MET A 28 11.40 -11.76 6.85
CA MET A 28 11.03 -11.66 5.43
C MET A 28 9.63 -12.24 5.16
N GLY A 29 8.96 -12.76 6.19
CA GLY A 29 7.63 -13.38 6.08
C GLY A 29 6.47 -12.38 6.10
N ASP A 30 6.71 -11.15 6.53
CA ASP A 30 5.70 -10.09 6.59
C ASP A 30 6.15 -8.83 5.84
N GLN A 31 5.16 -8.02 5.46
CA GLN A 31 5.39 -6.82 4.66
C GLN A 31 6.17 -5.72 5.39
N PHE A 32 6.09 -5.66 6.72
CA PHE A 32 6.78 -4.64 7.52
C PHE A 32 8.26 -4.96 7.63
N GLY A 33 8.60 -6.22 7.91
CA GLY A 33 9.97 -6.70 7.93
C GLY A 33 10.63 -6.61 6.56
N ILE A 34 9.93 -6.98 5.48
CA ILE A 34 10.43 -6.76 4.10
C ILE A 34 10.75 -5.28 3.87
N MET A 35 9.86 -4.36 4.24
CA MET A 35 10.07 -2.94 4.06
C MET A 35 11.27 -2.43 4.89
N LEU A 36 11.38 -2.82 6.16
CA LEU A 36 12.51 -2.47 7.01
C LEU A 36 13.83 -3.01 6.44
N VAL A 37 13.86 -4.27 5.98
CA VAL A 37 15.03 -4.86 5.31
C VAL A 37 15.44 -4.05 4.09
N LEU A 38 14.48 -3.62 3.26
CA LEU A 38 14.75 -2.79 2.08
C LEU A 38 15.34 -1.42 2.46
N LEU A 39 14.85 -0.81 3.52
CA LEU A 39 15.33 0.49 4.01
C LEU A 39 16.73 0.41 4.67
N LEU A 40 17.07 -0.74 5.25
CA LEU A 40 18.37 -0.97 5.91
C LEU A 40 19.52 -1.28 4.92
N ARG A 41 19.21 -1.62 3.66
CA ARG A 41 20.19 -1.93 2.59
C ARG A 41 20.84 -0.65 2.00
N ARG A 42 22.12 -0.73 1.60
CA ARG A 42 22.92 0.33 0.91
C ARG A 42 22.50 0.55 -0.57
N PRO A 43 22.69 1.74 -1.18
CA PRO A 43 21.79 2.91 -1.20
C PRO A 43 20.94 3.07 -2.50
N LEU A 44 19.79 3.76 -2.36
CA LEU A 44 19.25 4.67 -3.39
C LEU A 44 19.76 6.09 -3.05
N LYS A 45 20.11 6.91 -4.05
CA LYS A 45 20.54 8.30 -3.82
C LYS A 45 19.41 9.08 -3.12
N ASP A 46 19.56 9.36 -1.83
CA ASP A 46 18.60 10.17 -1.07
C ASP A 46 18.68 11.64 -1.56
N LYS A 47 17.68 12.07 -2.34
CA LYS A 47 17.45 13.51 -2.56
C LYS A 47 16.79 14.04 -1.29
N ARG A 48 17.51 14.90 -0.56
CA ARG A 48 17.07 15.55 0.68
C ARG A 48 15.72 16.25 0.48
N LYS A 49 14.65 15.69 1.04
CA LYS A 49 13.56 16.49 1.59
C LYS A 49 13.65 16.32 3.10
N GLU A 50 14.09 17.36 3.79
CA GLU A 50 13.96 17.45 5.25
C GLU A 50 12.49 17.68 5.56
N SER A 51 11.74 16.59 5.70
CA SER A 51 10.43 16.63 6.37
C SER A 51 10.66 16.92 7.85
N SER A 52 9.76 17.70 8.46
CA SER A 52 9.79 17.90 9.92
C SER A 52 9.72 16.56 10.64
N MET A 53 10.69 16.31 11.52
CA MET A 53 10.75 15.12 12.36
C MET A 53 9.97 15.29 13.68
N ALA A 54 9.35 16.47 13.90
CA ALA A 54 8.67 16.80 15.15
C ALA A 54 7.50 15.86 15.49
N GLU A 55 6.87 15.25 14.48
CA GLU A 55 5.75 14.31 14.66
C GLU A 55 6.20 12.88 15.03
N TYR A 56 7.49 12.55 14.84
CA TYR A 56 8.05 11.21 15.06
C TYR A 56 8.59 11.09 16.49
N THR A 57 7.69 11.25 17.46
CA THR A 57 8.04 11.31 18.90
C THR A 57 8.25 9.93 19.53
N GLU A 58 7.65 8.90 18.95
CA GLU A 58 7.67 7.55 19.47
C GLU A 58 8.76 6.70 18.82
N LYS A 59 9.16 5.61 19.49
CA LYS A 59 10.12 4.64 18.95
C LYS A 59 9.51 3.26 18.92
N PHE A 60 9.67 2.59 17.78
CA PHE A 60 9.34 1.18 17.62
C PHE A 60 10.64 0.36 17.64
N SER A 61 10.73 -0.59 18.57
CA SER A 61 11.88 -1.49 18.73
C SER A 61 11.62 -2.79 17.97
N PHE A 62 12.66 -3.35 17.37
CA PHE A 62 12.60 -4.66 16.75
C PHE A 62 13.96 -5.36 16.81
N GLY A 63 13.95 -6.69 16.92
CA GLY A 63 15.16 -7.50 16.91
C GLY A 63 15.70 -7.71 15.51
N THR A 64 17.02 -7.89 15.40
CA THR A 64 17.72 -8.09 14.13
C THR A 64 18.34 -9.48 13.99
N ASP A 65 18.00 -10.40 14.89
CA ASP A 65 18.64 -11.71 14.93
C ASP A 65 18.33 -12.54 13.66
N GLY A 66 17.19 -12.30 13.00
CA GLY A 66 16.85 -12.85 11.68
C GLY A 66 17.49 -12.13 10.47
N TYR A 67 18.25 -11.05 10.70
CA TYR A 67 18.84 -10.22 9.64
C TYR A 67 20.30 -10.59 9.38
N PRO A 68 20.69 -10.98 8.15
CA PRO A 68 22.07 -11.26 7.82
C PRO A 68 22.86 -9.96 7.60
N ALA A 69 23.13 -9.22 8.69
CA ALA A 69 23.81 -7.93 8.69
C ALA A 69 25.18 -7.98 7.99
N GLN A 70 25.90 -9.08 8.14
CA GLN A 70 27.21 -9.28 7.50
C GLN A 70 27.13 -9.35 5.97
N LYS A 71 25.98 -9.79 5.42
CA LYS A 71 25.76 -9.91 3.97
C LYS A 71 25.23 -8.62 3.34
N TRP A 72 24.37 -7.89 4.06
CA TRP A 72 23.64 -6.76 3.49
C TRP A 72 24.04 -5.39 4.06
N GLY A 73 24.89 -5.38 5.10
CA GLY A 73 25.20 -4.19 5.88
C GLY A 73 24.01 -3.75 6.73
N LEU A 74 24.25 -2.85 7.68
CA LEU A 74 23.20 -2.34 8.55
C LEU A 74 23.37 -0.81 8.61
N ARG A 75 22.46 -0.07 7.97
CA ARG A 75 22.52 1.40 7.91
C ARG A 75 21.71 2.00 9.06
N SER A 76 22.20 3.13 9.60
CA SER A 76 21.38 4.00 10.44
C SER A 76 20.20 4.58 9.67
N PHE A 77 19.07 4.74 10.33
CA PHE A 77 17.90 5.39 9.77
C PHE A 77 18.18 6.86 9.40
N THR A 78 17.86 7.24 8.17
CA THR A 78 17.78 8.65 7.75
C THR A 78 16.36 9.17 7.86
N THR A 79 16.20 10.49 7.89
CA THR A 79 14.90 11.18 7.78
C THR A 79 14.07 10.64 6.62
N GLY A 80 14.70 10.38 5.46
CA GLY A 80 14.02 9.81 4.29
C GLY A 80 13.50 8.40 4.55
N THR A 81 14.32 7.52 5.12
CA THR A 81 13.89 6.14 5.44
C THR A 81 12.79 6.10 6.50
N ILE A 82 12.85 6.98 7.50
CA ILE A 82 11.84 7.09 8.56
C ILE A 82 10.50 7.53 7.97
N TYR A 83 10.53 8.58 7.13
CA TYR A 83 9.35 9.05 6.42
C TYR A 83 8.75 7.96 5.52
N LEU A 84 9.59 7.25 4.74
CA LEU A 84 9.13 6.19 3.84
C LEU A 84 8.49 5.03 4.61
N PHE A 85 9.09 4.60 5.72
CA PHE A 85 8.52 3.58 6.58
C PHE A 85 7.19 4.03 7.17
N GLY A 86 7.16 5.22 7.79
CA GLY A 86 5.95 5.76 8.42
C GLY A 86 4.81 5.97 7.41
N LYS A 87 5.13 6.36 6.17
CA LYS A 87 4.16 6.48 5.08
C LYS A 87 3.66 5.12 4.60
N PHE A 88 4.55 4.14 4.46
CA PHE A 88 4.17 2.78 4.09
C PHE A 88 3.19 2.18 5.10
N VAL A 89 3.49 2.29 6.40
CA VAL A 89 2.60 1.77 7.45
C VAL A 89 1.25 2.50 7.42
N ASP A 90 1.24 3.81 7.23
CA ASP A 90 -0.01 4.59 7.04
C ASP A 90 -0.85 4.08 5.87
N GLU A 91 -0.23 3.79 4.73
CA GLU A 91 -0.94 3.30 3.55
C GLU A 91 -1.52 1.90 3.76
N VAL A 92 -0.79 1.02 4.44
CA VAL A 92 -1.27 -0.32 4.82
C VAL A 92 -2.46 -0.19 5.78
N MET A 93 -2.30 0.59 6.84
CA MET A 93 -3.34 0.83 7.84
C MET A 93 -4.62 1.42 7.22
N LEU A 94 -4.50 2.38 6.28
CA LEU A 94 -5.65 2.95 5.60
C LEU A 94 -6.37 1.94 4.70
N LYS A 95 -5.63 1.09 3.98
CA LYS A 95 -6.24 0.02 3.16
C LYS A 95 -7.03 -0.96 4.01
N GLU A 96 -6.48 -1.34 5.16
CA GLU A 96 -7.17 -2.21 6.11
C GLU A 96 -8.45 -1.54 6.65
N MET A 97 -8.35 -0.27 7.03
CA MET A 97 -9.51 0.53 7.47
C MET A 97 -10.61 0.54 6.41
N TYR A 98 -10.26 0.80 5.15
CA TYR A 98 -11.24 0.80 4.06
C TYR A 98 -11.90 -0.57 3.89
N GLY A 99 -11.13 -1.65 3.99
CA GLY A 99 -11.64 -3.01 3.93
C GLY A 99 -12.61 -3.32 5.06
N GLN A 100 -12.21 -3.08 6.31
CA GLN A 100 -13.02 -3.33 7.50
C GLN A 100 -14.32 -2.52 7.47
N VAL A 101 -14.24 -1.20 7.25
CA VAL A 101 -15.42 -0.33 7.21
C VAL A 101 -16.35 -0.73 6.06
N ALA A 102 -15.82 -1.10 4.89
CA ALA A 102 -16.65 -1.54 3.78
C ALA A 102 -17.39 -2.86 4.08
N THR A 103 -16.71 -3.82 4.74
CA THR A 103 -17.30 -5.09 5.16
C THR A 103 -18.41 -4.89 6.19
N ASN A 104 -18.14 -4.11 7.24
CA ASN A 104 -19.12 -3.84 8.30
C ASN A 104 -20.38 -3.14 7.76
N VAL A 105 -20.19 -2.12 6.89
CA VAL A 105 -21.30 -1.44 6.23
C VAL A 105 -22.07 -2.38 5.29
N ALA A 106 -21.40 -3.29 4.58
CA ALA A 106 -22.06 -4.28 3.74
C ALA A 106 -22.90 -5.27 4.56
N ASN A 107 -22.50 -5.54 5.81
CA ASN A 107 -23.23 -6.36 6.76
C ASN A 107 -24.33 -5.58 7.53
N GLY A 108 -24.61 -4.34 7.14
CA GLY A 108 -25.69 -3.53 7.71
C GLY A 108 -25.31 -2.67 8.91
N GLN A 109 -24.04 -2.68 9.34
CA GLN A 109 -23.58 -1.81 10.42
C GLN A 109 -23.52 -0.34 9.96
N GLY A 110 -23.80 0.58 10.90
CA GLY A 110 -23.66 2.01 10.65
C GLY A 110 -22.21 2.38 10.31
N LEU A 111 -22.04 3.34 9.39
CA LEU A 111 -20.70 3.87 9.04
C LEU A 111 -19.99 4.45 10.26
N HIS A 112 -20.74 5.14 11.13
CA HIS A 112 -20.21 5.73 12.35
C HIS A 112 -19.62 4.66 13.27
N ASP A 113 -20.40 3.62 13.54
CA ASP A 113 -20.01 2.53 14.45
C ASP A 113 -18.85 1.72 13.87
N SER A 114 -18.87 1.47 12.55
CA SER A 114 -17.78 0.77 11.86
C SER A 114 -16.45 1.50 11.97
N ILE A 115 -16.47 2.84 11.86
CA ILE A 115 -15.25 3.66 12.01
C ILE A 115 -14.79 3.66 13.47
N ASN A 116 -15.71 3.80 14.42
CA ASN A 116 -15.34 3.81 15.85
C ASN A 116 -14.83 2.45 16.32
N GLU A 117 -15.38 1.35 15.82
CA GLU A 117 -14.87 0.01 16.07
C GLU A 117 -13.43 -0.15 15.55
N TRP A 118 -13.15 0.31 14.32
CA TRP A 118 -11.79 0.32 13.79
C TRP A 118 -10.84 1.18 14.65
N ARG A 119 -11.28 2.36 15.11
CA ARG A 119 -10.48 3.19 16.01
C ARG A 119 -10.22 2.51 17.35
N ALA A 120 -11.24 1.88 17.92
CA ALA A 120 -11.16 1.17 19.20
C ALA A 120 -10.19 -0.01 19.13
N LYS A 121 -10.16 -0.74 17.99
CA LYS A 121 -9.21 -1.85 17.75
C LYS A 121 -7.74 -1.45 17.98
N TYR A 122 -7.39 -0.20 17.68
CA TYR A 122 -6.02 0.31 17.78
C TYR A 122 -5.83 1.35 18.90
N ASP A 123 -6.84 1.56 19.75
CA ASP A 123 -6.85 2.60 20.77
C ASP A 123 -6.53 4.00 20.18
N PHE A 124 -7.12 4.35 19.04
CA PHE A 124 -6.88 5.64 18.39
C PHE A 124 -7.72 6.77 19.00
N SER A 125 -7.00 7.70 19.64
CA SER A 125 -7.55 8.97 20.12
C SER A 125 -7.87 9.93 18.95
N ASP A 126 -8.57 11.02 19.24
CA ASP A 126 -8.83 12.06 18.23
C ASP A 126 -7.56 12.79 17.77
N THR A 127 -6.51 12.81 18.59
CA THR A 127 -5.19 13.34 18.21
C THR A 127 -4.45 12.41 17.26
N ASP A 128 -4.69 11.11 17.34
CA ASP A 128 -4.10 10.10 16.43
C ASP A 128 -4.79 10.14 15.06
N LYS A 129 -6.10 9.86 15.06
CA LYS A 129 -6.95 9.81 13.86
C LYS A 129 -8.37 10.22 14.26
N SER A 130 -8.71 11.48 14.03
CA SER A 130 -10.07 11.96 14.27
C SER A 130 -11.09 11.24 13.37
N PHE A 131 -12.29 11.03 13.90
CA PHE A 131 -13.40 10.41 13.17
C PHE A 131 -13.65 11.10 11.82
N ASP A 132 -13.66 12.42 11.80
CA ASP A 132 -13.91 13.19 10.58
C ASP A 132 -12.82 13.02 9.53
N ALA A 133 -11.55 12.91 9.95
CA ALA A 133 -10.45 12.64 9.02
C ALA A 133 -10.60 11.25 8.40
N VAL A 134 -10.92 10.24 9.20
CA VAL A 134 -11.14 8.85 8.75
C VAL A 134 -12.33 8.77 7.79
N LYS A 135 -13.47 9.37 8.18
CA LYS A 135 -14.69 9.44 7.37
C LYS A 135 -14.43 10.10 6.01
N LYS A 136 -13.73 11.24 5.99
CA LYS A 136 -13.37 11.93 4.74
C LYS A 136 -12.46 11.06 3.87
N SER A 137 -11.48 10.37 4.47
CA SER A 137 -10.58 9.46 3.77
C SER A 137 -11.35 8.31 3.11
N TYR A 138 -12.25 7.66 3.86
CA TYR A 138 -13.09 6.58 3.36
C TYR A 138 -14.02 7.04 2.23
N GLN A 139 -14.66 8.21 2.38
CA GLN A 139 -15.49 8.79 1.33
C GLN A 139 -14.71 9.09 0.05
N ARG A 140 -13.47 9.56 0.17
CA ARG A 140 -12.57 9.79 -0.98
C ARG A 140 -12.25 8.47 -1.69
N GLN A 141 -11.85 7.45 -0.94
CA GLN A 141 -11.58 6.11 -1.48
C GLN A 141 -12.80 5.55 -2.23
N ARG A 142 -14.00 5.65 -1.64
CA ARG A 142 -15.25 5.19 -2.27
C ARG A 142 -15.54 5.89 -3.60
N LYS A 143 -15.22 7.19 -3.71
CA LYS A 143 -15.36 7.94 -4.97
C LYS A 143 -14.35 7.44 -6.01
N GLU A 144 -13.10 7.20 -5.60
CA GLU A 144 -12.06 6.66 -6.48
C GLU A 144 -12.37 5.23 -6.95
N ASP A 145 -12.89 4.36 -6.09
CA ASP A 145 -13.27 3.00 -6.48
C ASP A 145 -14.44 3.01 -7.47
N ARG A 146 -15.40 3.92 -7.30
CA ARG A 146 -16.48 4.12 -8.26
C ARG A 146 -15.95 4.62 -9.60
N SER A 147 -15.05 5.60 -9.61
CA SER A 147 -14.48 6.13 -10.86
C SER A 147 -13.63 5.09 -11.59
N ARG A 148 -12.83 4.28 -10.86
CA ARG A 148 -12.06 3.15 -11.40
C ARG A 148 -12.96 2.07 -12.01
N LYS A 149 -14.08 1.73 -11.35
CA LYS A 149 -15.05 0.77 -11.90
C LYS A 149 -15.71 1.31 -13.17
N VAL A 150 -16.02 2.61 -13.23
CA VAL A 150 -16.58 3.24 -14.43
C VAL A 150 -15.55 3.26 -15.57
N SER A 151 -14.30 3.66 -15.32
CA SER A 151 -13.26 3.71 -16.35
C SER A 151 -12.87 2.31 -16.87
N ALA A 152 -12.82 1.31 -15.99
CA ALA A 152 -12.58 -0.08 -16.36
C ALA A 152 -13.67 -0.64 -17.29
N ARG A 153 -14.94 -0.23 -17.14
CA ARG A 153 -16.03 -0.62 -18.06
C ARG A 153 -15.93 0.02 -19.44
N VAL A 154 -15.30 1.19 -19.55
CA VAL A 154 -15.15 1.94 -20.82
C VAL A 154 -13.96 1.42 -21.65
N SER A 155 -12.97 0.80 -21.03
CA SER A 155 -11.73 0.35 -21.69
C SER A 155 -11.91 -0.80 -22.70
N PRO A 156 -12.69 -1.87 -22.43
CA PRO A 156 -12.88 -2.98 -23.37
C PRO A 156 -13.61 -2.55 -24.66
N LEU A 157 -14.67 -1.74 -24.53
CA LEU A 157 -15.46 -1.29 -25.68
C LEU A 157 -14.67 -0.34 -26.58
N LYS A 158 -13.78 0.49 -26.01
CA LYS A 158 -12.86 1.32 -26.79
C LYS A 158 -11.79 0.47 -27.48
N ALA A 159 -11.21 -0.51 -26.78
CA ALA A 159 -10.25 -1.44 -27.37
C ALA A 159 -10.87 -2.25 -28.52
N VAL A 160 -12.09 -2.78 -28.36
CA VAL A 160 -12.82 -3.49 -29.41
C VAL A 160 -13.15 -2.57 -30.59
N LYS A 161 -13.54 -1.30 -30.35
CA LYS A 161 -13.75 -0.33 -31.44
C LYS A 161 -12.47 0.00 -32.20
N VAL A 162 -11.33 0.10 -31.52
CA VAL A 162 -10.02 0.32 -32.14
C VAL A 162 -9.62 -0.89 -32.96
N VAL A 163 -9.69 -2.10 -32.40
CA VAL A 163 -9.40 -3.36 -33.13
C VAL A 163 -10.32 -3.51 -34.35
N ARG A 164 -11.63 -3.26 -34.22
CA ARG A 164 -12.57 -3.32 -35.35
C ARG A 164 -12.23 -2.31 -36.45
N ARG A 165 -11.82 -1.09 -36.09
CA ARG A 165 -11.39 -0.07 -37.05
C ARG A 165 -10.09 -0.46 -37.76
N GLU A 166 -9.13 -1.05 -37.04
CA GLU A 166 -7.88 -1.50 -37.64
C GLU A 166 -8.06 -2.74 -38.52
N LEU A 167 -8.92 -3.70 -38.13
CA LEU A 167 -9.26 -4.87 -38.96
C LEU A 167 -9.94 -4.48 -40.28
N LEU A 168 -10.77 -3.43 -40.29
CA LEU A 168 -11.41 -2.92 -41.51
C LEU A 168 -10.45 -2.18 -42.46
N LYS A 169 -9.23 -1.85 -42.03
CA LYS A 169 -8.19 -1.25 -42.88
C LYS A 169 -7.26 -2.29 -43.49
N LEU A 170 -7.34 -3.55 -43.06
CA LEU A 170 -6.49 -4.60 -43.62
C LEU A 170 -7.00 -4.96 -45.03
N PRO A 171 -6.11 -5.04 -46.03
CA PRO A 171 -6.50 -5.48 -47.37
C PRO A 171 -7.01 -6.92 -47.28
N ILE A 172 -8.16 -7.17 -47.88
CA ILE A 172 -8.70 -8.53 -48.04
C ILE A 172 -7.73 -9.28 -48.95
N VAL A 173 -6.91 -10.14 -48.37
CA VAL A 173 -6.08 -11.08 -49.14
C VAL A 173 -7.04 -12.09 -49.76
N VAL A 174 -7.45 -11.82 -51.00
CA VAL A 174 -8.13 -12.80 -51.84
C VAL A 174 -7.06 -13.83 -52.20
N ASN A 175 -7.01 -14.93 -51.44
CA ASN A 175 -6.13 -16.06 -51.77
C ASN A 175 -6.45 -16.52 -53.19
N GLY A 176 -5.47 -16.33 -54.08
CA GLY A 176 -5.54 -16.72 -55.48
C GLY A 176 -5.90 -18.20 -55.62
N ALA A 177 -6.81 -18.47 -56.54
CA ALA A 177 -7.18 -19.83 -56.93
C ALA A 177 -5.93 -20.62 -57.36
N PRO A 178 -5.83 -21.92 -57.01
CA PRO A 178 -4.70 -22.74 -57.42
C PRO A 178 -4.71 -22.94 -58.95
N PRO A 179 -3.54 -23.03 -59.61
CA PRO A 179 -3.47 -23.24 -61.05
C PRO A 179 -4.03 -24.62 -61.39
N ARG A 180 -4.86 -24.69 -62.44
CA ARG A 180 -5.37 -25.95 -62.98
C ARG A 180 -4.22 -26.75 -63.61
N PRO A 181 -4.10 -28.06 -63.34
CA PRO A 181 -3.16 -28.90 -64.07
C PRO A 181 -3.63 -29.04 -65.52
N THR A 182 -2.72 -28.75 -66.46
CA THR A 182 -2.84 -29.08 -67.88
C THR A 182 -2.70 -30.60 -68.05
N ILE A 183 -3.64 -31.20 -68.79
CA ILE A 183 -3.65 -32.61 -69.17
C ILE A 183 -2.69 -32.83 -70.34
#